data_AF-A0A4Y2BUJ3-F1
#
_entry.id   AF-A0A4Y2BUJ3-F1
#
_cell.length_a   1.000
_cell.length_b   1.000
_cell.length_c   1.000
_cell.angle_alpha   90.00
_cell.angle_beta   90.00
_cell.angle_gamma   90.00
#
_symmetry.space_group_name_H-M   'P 1'
#
loop_
_entity.id
_entity.type
_entity.pdbx_description
1 polymer ?
#
loop_
_entity_poly.entity_id
_entity_poly.type
_entity_poly.pdbx_seq_one_letter_code
_entity_poly.pdbx_strand_id
1 'polypeptide(L)'
;MAEHLIYTEEPKNWYRHAYADKEIWNQSEYGAAVGNAYIRQQVSGTVVRSATAATIAGYQDLNEFELGVIVGAREMGHSTSEVAMKFGFSRTTISRVYLEYRESCKTSNLRHRWGRRKIMQERDQRRLTRIIKRDRRATLPQIAADFNSGPSTSVSVRTIRRNIIDMGF
;
A
#
# COMPACT_ATOMS: atom_id res chain seq x y z
N MET A 1 38.24 -7.64 30.53
CA MET A 1 37.46 -8.69 31.21
C MET A 1 36.07 -8.13 31.43
N ALA A 2 35.06 -8.77 30.81
CA ALA A 2 33.61 -8.49 30.85
C ALA A 2 33.19 -7.11 30.27
N GLU A 3 32.11 -6.93 29.51
CA GLU A 3 30.82 -7.63 29.50
C GLU A 3 30.20 -7.74 28.09
N HIS A 4 29.29 -8.70 28.01
CA HIS A 4 28.47 -9.12 26.89
C HIS A 4 27.15 -8.31 26.90
N LEU A 5 26.42 -8.37 25.76
CA LEU A 5 25.00 -7.98 25.56
C LEU A 5 24.80 -6.51 25.10
N ILE A 6 23.95 -6.16 24.10
CA ILE A 6 22.70 -6.76 23.63
C ILE A 6 22.50 -6.49 22.13
N TYR A 7 22.20 -7.54 21.36
CA TYR A 7 21.52 -7.48 20.07
C TYR A 7 20.09 -6.97 20.28
N THR A 8 19.78 -5.73 19.93
CA THR A 8 18.40 -5.28 19.68
C THR A 8 18.47 -3.94 18.97
N GLU A 9 18.30 -3.89 17.65
CA GLU A 9 17.45 -2.91 16.93
C GLU A 9 17.15 -3.47 15.52
N GLU A 10 15.91 -3.31 15.08
CA GLU A 10 15.27 -4.03 13.98
C GLU A 10 15.98 -3.92 12.61
N PRO A 11 15.89 -4.95 11.73
CA PRO A 11 16.46 -4.94 10.36
C PRO A 11 15.79 -3.92 9.39
N LYS A 12 14.97 -3.01 9.90
CA LYS A 12 14.08 -2.12 9.13
C LYS A 12 14.62 -0.72 8.88
N ASN A 13 15.86 -0.40 9.24
CA ASN A 13 16.33 1.01 9.17
C ASN A 13 17.74 1.23 8.59
N TRP A 14 18.41 0.17 8.14
CA TRP A 14 19.77 0.29 7.58
C TRP A 14 19.81 1.12 6.28
N TYR A 15 18.71 1.18 5.52
CA TYR A 15 18.62 2.00 4.31
C TYR A 15 18.63 3.50 4.63
N ARG A 16 17.95 3.96 5.69
CA ARG A 16 17.96 5.40 6.04
C ARG A 16 19.34 5.90 6.43
N HIS A 17 20.15 5.06 7.09
CA HIS A 17 21.54 5.38 7.43
C HIS A 17 22.49 5.28 6.22
N ALA A 18 22.33 4.24 5.39
CA ALA A 18 23.13 4.09 4.16
C ALA A 18 22.90 5.20 3.12
N TYR A 19 21.74 5.86 3.13
CA TYR A 19 21.39 6.95 2.21
C TYR A 19 21.55 8.37 2.80
N ALA A 20 21.87 8.51 4.09
CA ALA A 20 22.13 9.82 4.71
C ALA A 20 23.54 10.35 4.36
N ASP A 21 24.52 9.45 4.19
CA ASP A 21 25.90 9.79 3.81
C ASP A 21 26.15 9.53 2.32
N LYS A 22 25.62 10.41 1.46
CA LYS A 22 25.85 10.36 0.00
C LYS A 22 27.32 10.57 -0.40
N GLU A 23 28.16 11.01 0.53
CA GLU A 23 29.59 11.27 0.32
C GLU A 23 30.50 10.04 0.54
N ILE A 24 29.98 8.93 1.11
CA ILE A 24 30.82 7.80 1.55
C ILE A 24 30.88 6.65 0.53
N TRP A 25 29.87 6.48 -0.33
CA TRP A 25 29.79 5.31 -1.22
C TRP A 25 30.05 5.69 -2.68
N ASN A 26 31.13 5.19 -3.27
CA ASN A 26 31.34 5.31 -4.71
C ASN A 26 30.37 4.38 -5.48
N GLN A 27 30.12 4.66 -6.77
CA GLN A 27 29.20 3.91 -7.64
C GLN A 27 29.46 2.38 -7.64
N SER A 28 30.71 1.96 -7.43
CA SER A 28 31.10 0.55 -7.38
C SER A 28 30.77 -0.13 -6.05
N GLU A 29 30.93 0.59 -4.93
CA GLU A 29 30.74 0.06 -3.57
C GLU A 29 29.26 -0.10 -3.23
N TYR A 30 28.41 0.86 -3.64
CA TYR A 30 26.94 0.73 -3.53
C TYR A 30 26.45 -0.51 -4.28
N GLY A 31 26.99 -0.70 -5.48
CA GLY A 31 26.68 -1.83 -6.35
C GLY A 31 27.05 -3.18 -5.75
N ALA A 32 28.14 -3.24 -4.98
CA ALA A 32 28.59 -4.43 -4.28
C ALA A 32 27.81 -4.66 -2.97
N ALA A 33 27.59 -3.63 -2.15
CA ALA A 33 26.93 -3.78 -0.86
C ALA A 33 25.43 -4.12 -0.99
N VAL A 34 24.68 -3.30 -1.74
CA VAL A 34 23.23 -3.49 -1.92
C VAL A 34 22.94 -4.64 -2.86
N GLY A 35 23.73 -4.79 -3.92
CA GLY A 35 23.64 -5.93 -4.84
C GLY A 35 23.90 -7.25 -4.13
N ASN A 36 24.96 -7.37 -3.33
CA ASN A 36 25.25 -8.59 -2.58
C ASN A 36 24.26 -8.83 -1.45
N ALA A 37 23.75 -7.80 -0.77
CA ALA A 37 22.70 -7.94 0.23
C ALA A 37 21.38 -8.44 -0.40
N TYR A 38 20.99 -7.87 -1.55
CA TYR A 38 19.83 -8.29 -2.33
C TYR A 38 19.98 -9.75 -2.80
N ILE A 39 21.14 -10.11 -3.36
CA ILE A 39 21.44 -11.49 -3.79
C ILE A 39 21.48 -12.45 -2.59
N ARG A 40 22.09 -12.07 -1.46
CA ARG A 40 22.12 -12.90 -0.25
C ARG A 40 20.74 -13.13 0.34
N GLN A 41 19.86 -12.12 0.33
CA GLN A 41 18.48 -12.24 0.81
C GLN A 41 17.62 -13.14 -0.10
N GLN A 42 17.91 -13.20 -1.41
CA GLN A 42 17.31 -14.17 -2.33
C GLN A 42 17.77 -15.61 -2.06
N VAL A 43 18.99 -15.81 -1.54
CA VAL A 43 19.61 -17.13 -1.36
C VAL A 43 19.42 -17.70 0.06
N SER A 44 19.22 -16.87 1.09
CA SER A 44 19.09 -17.31 2.49
C SER A 44 17.65 -17.59 2.96
N GLY A 45 16.64 -17.33 2.13
CA GLY A 45 15.24 -17.64 2.43
C GLY A 45 14.82 -18.99 1.86
N THR A 46 14.33 -19.87 2.72
CA THR A 46 13.63 -21.11 2.34
C THR A 46 12.52 -20.82 1.32
N VAL A 47 12.75 -21.23 0.06
CA VAL A 47 11.85 -21.12 -1.11
C VAL A 47 11.60 -19.66 -1.55
N VAL A 48 11.32 -19.47 -2.85
CA VAL A 48 11.04 -18.19 -3.57
C VAL A 48 12.33 -17.60 -4.18
N ARG A 49 12.66 -17.76 -5.46
CA ARG A 49 11.83 -17.36 -6.62
C ARG A 49 12.35 -17.86 -8.00
N SER A 50 12.64 -19.15 -8.17
CA SER A 50 12.95 -19.74 -9.49
C SER A 50 11.75 -19.89 -10.44
N ALA A 51 10.60 -19.29 -10.13
CA ALA A 51 9.43 -19.30 -11.00
C ALA A 51 8.61 -18.01 -10.85
N THR A 52 8.94 -16.96 -11.61
CA THR A 52 7.94 -15.94 -12.00
C THR A 52 8.19 -15.44 -13.44
N ALA A 53 8.40 -16.38 -14.36
CA ALA A 53 8.19 -16.11 -15.79
C ALA A 53 6.68 -15.99 -16.14
N ALA A 54 5.78 -16.34 -15.20
CA ALA A 54 4.33 -16.22 -15.37
C ALA A 54 3.59 -16.19 -14.02
N THR A 55 3.51 -15.05 -13.34
CA THR A 55 2.60 -14.81 -12.19
C THR A 55 2.58 -13.31 -11.89
N ILE A 56 1.50 -12.52 -11.88
CA ILE A 56 0.06 -12.73 -11.95
C ILE A 56 -0.51 -11.38 -12.45
N ALA A 57 -1.49 -11.43 -13.34
CA ALA A 57 -2.41 -10.33 -13.54
C ALA A 57 -3.06 -9.94 -12.19
N GLY A 58 -2.58 -8.87 -11.56
CA GLY A 58 -3.19 -8.34 -10.32
C GLY A 58 -2.18 -7.98 -9.23
N TYR A 59 -1.72 -6.73 -9.25
CA TYR A 59 -1.28 -5.93 -8.10
C TYR A 59 -0.73 -6.69 -6.88
N GLN A 60 0.52 -7.17 -6.95
CA GLN A 60 1.35 -7.20 -5.75
C GLN A 60 2.18 -5.93 -5.75
N ASP A 61 1.92 -5.06 -4.76
CA ASP A 61 2.73 -3.88 -4.52
C ASP A 61 4.15 -4.34 -4.14
N LEU A 62 5.17 -3.66 -4.65
CA LEU A 62 6.57 -3.95 -4.31
C LEU A 62 6.75 -3.91 -2.79
N ASN A 63 7.74 -4.60 -2.22
CA ASN A 63 8.09 -4.37 -0.82
C ASN A 63 8.76 -2.99 -0.66
N GLU A 64 8.68 -2.37 0.51
CA GLU A 64 9.42 -1.14 0.87
C GLU A 64 10.92 -1.30 0.58
N PHE A 65 11.48 -2.50 0.79
CA PHE A 65 12.86 -2.80 0.44
C PHE A 65 13.12 -2.71 -1.08
N GLU A 66 12.26 -3.30 -1.90
CA GLU A 66 12.40 -3.27 -3.36
C GLU A 66 12.22 -1.85 -3.91
N LEU A 67 11.30 -1.07 -3.33
CA LEU A 67 11.19 0.37 -3.62
C LEU A 67 12.47 1.12 -3.27
N GLY A 68 13.05 0.85 -2.10
CA GLY A 68 14.30 1.46 -1.66
C GLY A 68 15.48 1.14 -2.59
N VAL A 69 15.55 -0.08 -3.11
CA VAL A 69 16.55 -0.49 -4.11
C VAL A 69 16.37 0.28 -5.42
N ILE A 70 15.13 0.39 -5.92
CA ILE A 70 14.82 1.12 -7.16
C ILE A 70 15.15 2.62 -7.02
N VAL A 71 14.67 3.25 -5.95
CA VAL A 71 14.87 4.69 -5.69
C VAL A 71 16.35 5.01 -5.50
N GLY A 72 17.05 4.23 -4.67
CA GLY A 72 18.47 4.42 -4.40
C GLY A 72 19.32 4.31 -5.67
N ALA A 73 19.11 3.27 -6.47
CA ALA A 73 19.87 3.11 -7.72
C ALA A 73 19.63 4.28 -8.70
N ARG A 74 18.40 4.81 -8.76
CA ARG A 74 18.05 5.95 -9.62
C ARG A 74 18.61 7.27 -9.11
N GLU A 75 18.65 7.51 -7.80
CA GLU A 75 19.30 8.68 -7.19
C GLU A 75 20.82 8.69 -7.40
N MET A 76 21.45 7.51 -7.46
CA MET A 76 22.87 7.33 -7.78
C MET A 76 23.21 7.49 -9.28
N GLY A 77 22.24 7.90 -10.10
CA GLY A 77 22.44 8.19 -11.52
C GLY A 77 22.35 7.00 -12.47
N HIS A 78 22.01 5.79 -12.00
CA HIS A 78 21.88 4.64 -12.89
C HIS A 78 20.70 4.77 -13.85
N SER A 79 20.90 4.30 -15.09
CA SER A 79 19.83 4.30 -16.09
C SER A 79 18.75 3.26 -15.77
N THR A 80 17.50 3.50 -16.22
CA THR A 80 16.40 2.53 -16.03
C THR A 80 16.75 1.14 -16.58
N SER A 81 17.54 1.08 -17.66
CA SER A 81 17.99 -0.17 -18.25
C SER A 81 19.01 -0.88 -17.38
N GLU A 82 19.97 -0.18 -16.78
CA GLU A 82 20.95 -0.74 -15.84
C GLU A 82 20.27 -1.33 -14.61
N VAL A 83 19.31 -0.60 -14.02
CA VAL A 83 18.55 -1.06 -12.85
C VAL A 83 17.72 -2.30 -13.19
N ALA A 84 17.09 -2.32 -14.37
CA ALA A 84 16.31 -3.47 -14.84
C ALA A 84 17.19 -4.71 -15.03
N MET A 85 18.34 -4.57 -15.68
CA MET A 85 19.28 -5.69 -15.89
C MET A 85 19.84 -6.22 -14.57
N LYS A 86 20.16 -5.32 -13.63
CA LYS A 86 20.84 -5.68 -12.38
C LYS A 86 19.92 -6.32 -11.34
N PHE A 87 18.68 -5.85 -11.23
CA PHE A 87 17.75 -6.29 -10.17
C PHE A 87 16.54 -7.06 -10.71
N GLY A 88 16.41 -7.21 -12.03
CA GLY A 88 15.33 -8.01 -12.64
C GLY A 88 13.95 -7.34 -12.63
N PHE A 89 13.85 -6.06 -12.26
CA PHE A 89 12.59 -5.31 -12.32
C PHE A 89 12.26 -4.89 -13.75
N SER A 90 10.96 -4.82 -14.07
CA SER A 90 10.55 -4.28 -15.37
C SER A 90 10.88 -2.78 -15.49
N ARG A 91 11.28 -2.34 -16.67
CA ARG A 91 11.58 -0.92 -16.95
C ARG A 91 10.38 -0.01 -16.64
N THR A 92 9.15 -0.49 -16.88
CA THR A 92 7.92 0.27 -16.61
C THR A 92 7.66 0.39 -15.11
N THR A 93 7.92 -0.66 -14.33
CA THR A 93 7.83 -0.63 -12.86
C THR A 93 8.84 0.37 -12.29
N ILE A 94 10.10 0.31 -12.72
CA ILE A 94 11.16 1.22 -12.28
C ILE A 94 10.78 2.68 -12.56
N SER A 95 10.33 2.99 -13.78
CA SER A 95 9.93 4.34 -14.14
C SER A 95 8.75 4.85 -13.33
N ARG A 96 7.75 4.00 -13.05
CA ARG A 96 6.57 4.37 -12.24
C ARG A 96 6.95 4.65 -10.79
N VAL A 97 7.73 3.77 -10.18
CA VAL A 97 8.21 3.93 -8.80
C VAL A 97 9.04 5.20 -8.66
N TYR A 98 9.98 5.43 -9.58
CA TYR A 98 10.84 6.60 -9.50
C TYR A 98 10.08 7.91 -9.76
N LEU A 99 9.07 7.89 -10.64
CA LEU A 99 8.19 9.04 -10.84
C LEU A 99 7.36 9.35 -9.59
N GLU A 100 6.73 8.34 -8.99
CA GLU A 100 5.94 8.49 -7.75
C GLU A 100 6.81 8.97 -6.59
N TYR A 101 8.06 8.49 -6.49
CA TYR A 101 9.04 8.99 -5.54
C TYR A 101 9.42 10.46 -5.80
N ARG A 102 9.68 10.88 -7.05
CA ARG A 102 9.99 12.27 -7.36
C ARG A 102 8.85 13.24 -7.04
N GLU A 103 7.61 12.80 -7.20
CA GLU A 103 6.42 13.63 -6.97
C GLU A 103 6.02 13.70 -5.49
N SER A 104 6.21 12.61 -4.73
CA SER A 104 5.70 12.47 -3.36
C SER A 104 6.76 12.34 -2.27
N CYS A 105 8.02 12.12 -2.64
CA CYS A 105 9.15 11.76 -1.76
C CYS A 105 8.87 10.56 -0.82
N LYS A 106 7.91 9.69 -1.18
CA LYS A 106 7.55 8.52 -0.38
C LYS A 106 8.06 7.25 -1.02
N THR A 107 8.72 6.43 -0.20
CA THR A 107 9.17 5.06 -0.54
C THR A 107 8.22 3.99 0.03
N SER A 108 7.04 4.38 0.53
CA SER A 108 6.07 3.45 1.09
C SER A 108 4.93 3.19 0.10
N ASN A 109 4.58 1.92 -0.09
CA ASN A 109 3.42 1.49 -0.90
C ASN A 109 2.07 1.79 -0.24
N LEU A 110 2.03 2.64 0.79
CA LEU A 110 0.80 3.01 1.46
C LEU A 110 0.02 3.99 0.58
N ARG A 111 -0.49 3.50 -0.55
CA ARG A 111 -1.62 4.12 -1.21
C ARG A 111 -2.76 4.05 -0.21
N HIS A 112 -3.04 5.19 0.41
CA HIS A 112 -4.18 5.38 1.29
C HIS A 112 -5.42 5.11 0.45
N ARG A 113 -5.83 3.84 0.39
CA ARG A 113 -6.93 3.35 -0.43
C ARG A 113 -8.21 3.76 0.28
N TRP A 114 -8.51 5.05 0.28
CA TRP A 114 -9.86 5.51 0.52
C TRP A 114 -10.70 4.95 -0.62
N GLY A 115 -11.38 3.85 -0.31
CA GLY A 115 -12.35 3.25 -1.21
C GLY A 115 -13.42 4.27 -1.59
N ARG A 116 -14.35 3.82 -2.44
CA ARG A 116 -15.49 4.63 -2.85
C ARG A 116 -16.18 5.25 -1.64
N ARG A 117 -16.31 6.58 -1.60
CA ARG A 117 -17.04 7.30 -0.55
C ARG A 117 -18.45 6.72 -0.43
N LYS A 118 -18.83 6.29 0.77
CA LYS A 118 -20.19 5.82 1.03
C LYS A 118 -21.15 7.01 0.94
N ILE A 119 -22.26 6.82 0.21
CA ILE A 119 -23.31 7.85 0.05
C ILE A 119 -23.98 8.14 1.40
N MET A 120 -24.17 7.10 2.24
CA MET A 120 -24.68 7.24 3.59
C MET A 120 -23.53 7.43 4.58
N GLN A 121 -23.59 8.52 5.34
CA GLN A 121 -22.69 8.76 6.46
C GLN A 121 -23.23 8.10 7.74
N GLU A 122 -22.41 8.07 8.79
CA GLU A 122 -22.79 7.46 10.07
C GLU A 122 -24.07 8.09 10.66
N ARG A 123 -24.25 9.41 10.50
CA ARG A 123 -25.48 10.12 10.91
C ARG A 123 -26.74 9.58 10.21
N ASP A 124 -26.60 9.22 8.94
CA ASP A 124 -27.68 8.73 8.09
C ASP A 124 -28.03 7.30 8.52
N GLN A 125 -27.03 6.49 8.83
CA GLN A 125 -27.21 5.14 9.38
C GLN A 125 -27.89 5.15 10.75
N ARG A 126 -27.51 6.07 11.65
CA ARG A 126 -28.19 6.25 12.96
C ARG A 126 -29.65 6.66 12.79
N ARG A 127 -29.96 7.53 11.83
CA ARG A 127 -31.35 7.89 11.51
C ARG A 127 -32.13 6.71 10.93
N LEU A 128 -31.56 5.98 9.98
CA LEU A 128 -32.19 4.79 9.40
C LEU A 128 -32.47 3.72 10.47
N THR A 129 -31.55 3.51 11.40
CA THR A 129 -31.73 2.61 12.55
C THR A 129 -32.92 3.01 13.42
N ARG A 130 -33.11 4.31 13.67
CA ARG A 130 -34.27 4.80 14.45
C ARG A 130 -35.59 4.54 13.73
N ILE A 131 -35.64 4.71 12.41
CA ILE A 131 -36.84 4.45 11.61
C ILE A 131 -37.22 2.97 11.68
N ILE A 132 -36.26 2.06 11.47
CA ILE A 132 -36.49 0.61 11.51
C ILE A 132 -36.92 0.15 12.91
N LYS A 133 -36.30 0.70 13.97
CA LYS A 133 -36.67 0.35 15.35
C LYS A 133 -38.04 0.88 15.75
N ARG A 134 -38.50 2.01 15.17
CA ARG A 134 -39.82 2.59 15.44
C ARG A 134 -40.94 1.71 14.86
N ASP A 135 -40.75 1.22 13.64
CA ASP A 135 -41.71 0.35 12.98
C ASP A 135 -41.02 -0.87 12.34
N ARG A 136 -40.97 -1.96 13.11
CA ARG A 136 -40.34 -3.22 12.68
C ARG A 136 -41.11 -3.92 11.55
N ARG A 137 -42.32 -3.50 11.22
CA ARG A 137 -43.16 -4.08 10.17
C ARG A 137 -43.21 -3.21 8.91
N ALA A 138 -42.53 -2.06 8.91
CA ALA A 138 -42.49 -1.16 7.77
C ALA A 138 -41.83 -1.81 6.54
N THR A 139 -42.43 -1.61 5.38
CA THR A 139 -41.89 -2.08 4.10
C THR A 139 -40.75 -1.17 3.61
N LEU A 140 -39.85 -1.69 2.78
CA LEU A 140 -38.73 -0.92 2.23
C LEU A 140 -39.13 0.42 1.57
N PRO A 141 -40.21 0.51 0.77
CA PRO A 141 -40.67 1.79 0.23
C PRO A 141 -41.14 2.77 1.31
N GLN A 142 -41.81 2.30 2.35
CA GLN A 142 -42.25 3.13 3.47
C GLN A 142 -41.05 3.66 4.28
N ILE A 143 -40.07 2.80 4.55
CA ILE A 143 -38.80 3.20 5.19
C ILE A 143 -38.08 4.23 4.33
N ALA A 144 -38.08 4.07 3.00
CA ALA A 144 -37.46 5.02 2.09
C ALA A 144 -38.18 6.37 2.04
N ALA A 145 -39.51 6.36 2.06
CA ALA A 145 -40.30 7.58 2.13
C ALA A 145 -40.05 8.33 3.45
N ASP A 146 -40.08 7.64 4.58
CA ASP A 146 -39.81 8.22 5.90
C ASP A 146 -38.34 8.71 6.00
N PHE A 147 -37.40 7.96 5.44
CA PHE A 147 -36.01 8.41 5.36
C PHE A 147 -35.85 9.64 4.46
N ASN A 148 -36.58 9.76 3.36
CA ASN A 148 -36.46 10.91 2.47
C ASN A 148 -37.32 12.12 2.87
N SER A 149 -38.15 12.01 3.92
CA SER A 149 -39.03 13.08 4.41
C SER A 149 -38.34 14.30 5.04
N GLY A 150 -37.01 14.33 5.09
CA GLY A 150 -36.23 15.37 5.77
C GLY A 150 -34.95 15.83 5.06
N PRO A 151 -34.13 14.94 4.45
CA PRO A 151 -32.90 15.36 3.78
C PRO A 151 -33.15 16.13 2.47
N SER A 152 -32.27 17.08 2.14
CA SER A 152 -32.25 17.78 0.84
C SER A 152 -31.81 16.89 -0.33
N THR A 153 -31.23 15.72 -0.04
CA THR A 153 -30.82 14.72 -1.04
C THR A 153 -31.59 13.43 -0.80
N SER A 154 -32.40 13.01 -1.77
CA SER A 154 -33.14 11.76 -1.70
C SER A 154 -32.20 10.56 -1.94
N VAL A 155 -32.39 9.51 -1.15
CA VAL A 155 -31.66 8.25 -1.26
C VAL A 155 -32.58 7.21 -1.88
N SER A 156 -32.08 6.47 -2.87
CA SER A 156 -32.87 5.43 -3.52
C SER A 156 -33.17 4.26 -2.58
N VAL A 157 -34.31 3.59 -2.81
CA VAL A 157 -34.71 2.38 -2.08
C VAL A 157 -33.60 1.32 -2.11
N ARG A 158 -32.87 1.21 -3.23
CA ARG A 158 -31.76 0.25 -3.38
C ARG A 158 -30.59 0.57 -2.45
N THR A 159 -30.25 1.84 -2.28
CA THR A 159 -29.18 2.25 -1.36
C THR A 159 -29.59 2.03 0.10
N ILE A 160 -30.85 2.28 0.43
CA ILE A 160 -31.41 2.01 1.76
C ILE A 160 -31.37 0.50 2.05
N ARG A 161 -31.87 -0.34 1.15
CA ARG A 161 -31.82 -1.80 1.31
C ARG A 161 -30.40 -2.32 1.56
N ARG A 162 -29.40 -1.83 0.82
CA ARG A 162 -28.00 -2.21 1.04
C ARG A 162 -27.50 -1.85 2.43
N ASN A 163 -27.80 -0.63 2.90
CA ASN A 163 -27.37 -0.21 4.23
C ASN A 163 -28.07 -0.98 5.34
N ILE A 164 -29.35 -1.35 5.17
CA ILE A 164 -30.07 -2.21 6.14
C ILE A 164 -29.35 -3.55 6.30
N ILE A 165 -29.00 -4.20 5.18
CA ILE A 165 -28.27 -5.47 5.17
C ILE A 165 -26.87 -5.30 5.78
N ASP A 166 -26.14 -4.26 5.38
CA ASP A 166 -24.80 -3.96 5.92
C ASP A 166 -24.82 -3.73 7.45
N MET A 167 -25.93 -3.26 8.00
CA MET A 167 -26.14 -3.03 9.44
C MET A 167 -26.67 -4.28 10.19
N GLY A 168 -27.06 -5.34 9.48
CA GLY A 168 -27.53 -6.61 10.08
C GLY A 168 -29.00 -6.63 10.51
N PHE A 169 -29.87 -5.85 9.85
CA PHE A 169 -31.33 -5.88 10.05
C PHE A 169 -32.05 -6.81 9.07
#